data_AF-A0A7S4MN39-F1
#
_entry.id   AF-A0A7S4MN39-F1
#
_cell.length_a   1.000
_cell.length_b   1.000
_cell.length_c   1.000
_cell.angle_alpha   90.00
_cell.angle_beta   90.00
_cell.angle_gamma   90.00
#
_symmetry.space_group_name_H-M   'P 1'
#
loop_
_entity.id
_entity.type
_entity.pdbx_description
1 polymer ?
#
loop_
_entity_poly.entity_id
_entity_poly.type
_entity_poly.pdbx_seq_one_letter_code
_entity_poly.pdbx_strand_id
1 'polypeptide(L)'
;VLYMPRGYVHEARCDDGGAEGGTAEAEGSFHATVAVATHDWTLAGLLPQMLKAELSKVVDYRRAVDLSVGRPDGGDGEDALAKLQAQIDGAFEAARGQITARAVADRLVATFRAHNNRALGPRMAVIKSEKDADGASGSSTKKGEMVAVVGPAAAERVYLSTAIRASTPEERASVVVPDDRPRGLTVREGPACDSLLAALGRLRSDPGLSVDVGSMRSLMHENGGKNVDGEDGEDEEGGKRDTGRTGCDDLTLLAFVRCCVEMGAVALSTMPAESGFAGKMADG
;
A
#
# COMPACT_ATOMS: atom_id res chain seq x y z
N VAL A 1 29.23 3.20 10.18
CA VAL A 1 27.97 3.53 10.91
C VAL A 1 27.58 4.94 10.53
N LEU A 2 26.40 5.12 9.97
CA LEU A 2 25.90 6.43 9.51
C LEU A 2 24.67 6.80 10.35
N TYR A 3 24.69 7.97 10.98
CA TYR A 3 23.51 8.55 11.61
C TYR A 3 22.83 9.51 10.64
N MET A 4 21.55 9.29 10.36
CA MET A 4 20.75 10.15 9.51
C MET A 4 19.60 10.73 10.32
N PRO A 5 19.58 12.06 10.55
CA PRO A 5 18.43 12.70 11.14
C PRO A 5 17.19 12.53 10.28
N ARG A 6 16.01 12.55 10.90
CA ARG A 6 14.74 12.53 10.18
C ARG A 6 14.66 13.71 9.20
N GLY A 7 14.11 13.45 8.01
CA GLY A 7 13.91 14.45 6.95
C GLY A 7 15.05 14.52 5.93
N TYR A 8 16.13 13.78 6.15
CA TYR A 8 17.23 13.66 5.20
C TYR A 8 16.86 12.69 4.07
N VAL A 9 16.73 13.23 2.87
CA VAL A 9 16.67 12.44 1.64
C VAL A 9 18.05 11.82 1.42
N HIS A 10 18.08 10.52 1.21
CA HIS A 10 19.32 9.78 0.96
C HIS A 10 19.08 8.68 -0.05
N GLU A 11 20.15 8.33 -0.76
CA GLU A 11 20.22 7.22 -1.70
C GLU A 11 21.52 6.46 -1.42
N ALA A 12 21.46 5.14 -1.52
CA ALA A 12 22.63 4.27 -1.43
C ALA A 12 22.70 3.42 -2.70
N ARG A 13 23.88 3.35 -3.31
CA ARG A 13 24.16 2.49 -4.47
C ARG A 13 25.36 1.61 -4.15
N CYS A 14 25.32 0.37 -4.61
CA CYS A 14 26.53 -0.45 -4.70
C CYS A 14 27.28 -0.03 -5.96
N ASP A 15 28.58 -0.27 -6.01
CA ASP A 15 29.32 -0.04 -7.25
C ASP A 15 28.90 -1.11 -8.28
N ASP A 16 28.53 -0.67 -9.49
CA ASP A 16 27.99 -1.54 -10.53
C ASP A 16 29.11 -2.28 -11.30
N GLY A 17 30.36 -2.22 -10.80
CA GLY A 17 31.53 -2.80 -11.47
C GLY A 17 31.93 -2.02 -12.72
N GLY A 18 31.89 -0.69 -12.64
CA GLY A 18 32.31 0.21 -13.71
C GLY A 18 33.83 0.16 -13.96
N ALA A 19 34.32 -0.91 -14.58
CA ALA A 19 35.65 -0.94 -15.16
C ALA A 19 35.52 -1.00 -16.68
N GLU A 20 35.75 0.14 -17.35
CA GLU A 20 36.46 0.09 -18.62
C GLU A 20 37.76 -0.71 -18.39
N GLY A 21 37.72 -2.00 -18.73
CA GLY A 21 38.87 -2.90 -18.59
C GLY A 21 38.81 -3.84 -17.38
N GLY A 22 37.84 -4.75 -17.36
CA GLY A 22 38.07 -6.13 -16.89
C GLY A 22 37.83 -6.42 -15.40
N THR A 23 36.86 -7.30 -15.16
CA THR A 23 36.74 -8.22 -13.99
C THR A 23 36.62 -7.61 -12.59
N ALA A 24 36.06 -6.42 -12.41
CA ALA A 24 35.56 -6.02 -11.10
C ALA A 24 34.21 -6.74 -10.85
N GLU A 25 34.22 -7.81 -10.04
CA GLU A 25 32.98 -8.44 -9.57
C GLU A 25 32.18 -7.42 -8.75
N ALA A 26 30.88 -7.31 -9.01
CA ALA A 26 30.02 -6.36 -8.29
C ALA A 26 30.09 -6.62 -6.77
N GLU A 27 30.49 -5.60 -6.01
CA GLU A 27 30.58 -5.72 -4.56
C GLU A 27 29.18 -5.65 -3.94
N GLY A 28 28.71 -6.79 -3.41
CA GLY A 28 27.48 -6.84 -2.64
C GLY A 28 27.60 -6.04 -1.34
N SER A 29 26.59 -5.23 -1.02
CA SER A 29 26.52 -4.48 0.23
C SER A 29 25.45 -5.04 1.16
N PHE A 30 25.79 -5.21 2.44
CA PHE A 30 24.85 -5.53 3.50
C PHE A 30 24.87 -4.43 4.55
N HIS A 31 23.69 -3.94 4.94
CA HIS A 31 23.56 -2.98 6.04
C HIS A 31 22.31 -3.28 6.87
N ALA A 32 22.36 -2.87 8.14
CA ALA A 32 21.24 -2.91 9.05
C ALA A 32 20.92 -1.48 9.51
N THR A 33 19.65 -1.09 9.39
CA THR A 33 19.18 0.24 9.80
C THR A 33 18.40 0.14 11.10
N VAL A 34 18.83 0.88 12.12
CA VAL A 34 18.09 1.03 13.38
C VAL A 34 17.34 2.35 13.33
N ALA A 35 16.05 2.29 13.01
CA ALA A 35 15.18 3.47 13.02
C ALA A 35 14.54 3.65 14.40
N VAL A 36 14.87 4.76 15.05
CA VAL A 36 14.27 5.20 16.33
C VAL A 36 13.55 6.52 16.06
N ALA A 37 12.27 6.61 16.43
CA ALA A 37 11.39 7.78 16.25
C ALA A 37 10.72 7.96 14.88
N THR A 38 9.47 7.49 14.79
CA THR A 38 8.51 7.93 13.76
C THR A 38 7.93 9.30 14.11
N HIS A 39 7.42 10.06 13.12
CA HIS A 39 6.85 11.41 13.28
C HIS A 39 5.87 11.55 14.47
N ASP A 40 5.12 10.48 14.73
CA ASP A 40 4.08 10.39 15.74
C ASP A 40 4.61 10.45 17.19
N TRP A 41 5.93 10.44 17.39
CA TRP A 41 6.55 10.43 18.73
C TRP A 41 7.11 11.79 19.13
N THR A 42 6.86 12.82 18.33
CA THR A 42 7.18 14.22 18.65
C THR A 42 6.08 14.84 19.51
N LEU A 43 6.39 15.90 20.27
CA LEU A 43 5.35 16.67 20.96
C LEU A 43 4.29 17.20 19.98
N ALA A 44 4.71 17.65 18.79
CA ALA A 44 3.82 18.10 17.74
C ALA A 44 2.88 16.98 17.23
N GLY A 45 3.31 15.72 17.27
CA GLY A 45 2.46 14.57 16.95
C GLY A 45 1.56 14.13 18.10
N LEU A 46 2.05 14.21 19.35
CA LEU A 46 1.34 13.74 20.54
C LEU A 46 0.28 14.72 21.03
N LEU A 47 0.60 16.01 21.11
CA LEU A 47 -0.27 17.04 21.68
C LEU A 47 -1.61 17.14 20.95
N PRO A 48 -1.69 17.15 19.59
CA PRO A 48 -2.98 17.19 18.91
C PRO A 48 -3.85 15.95 19.19
N GLN A 49 -3.23 14.77 19.30
CA GLN A 49 -3.98 13.55 19.65
C GLN A 49 -4.54 13.60 21.06
N MET A 50 -3.74 14.09 22.01
CA MET A 50 -4.16 14.26 23.41
C MET A 50 -5.25 15.32 23.52
N LEU A 51 -5.08 16.47 22.86
CA LEU A 51 -6.06 17.54 22.81
C LEU A 51 -7.39 17.04 22.24
N LYS A 52 -7.34 16.36 21.09
CA LYS A 52 -8.53 15.74 20.50
C LYS A 52 -9.20 14.77 21.47
N ALA A 53 -8.44 13.89 22.12
CA ALA A 53 -8.98 12.90 23.05
C ALA A 53 -9.65 13.55 24.27
N GLU A 54 -9.09 14.63 24.81
CA GLU A 54 -9.69 15.36 25.95
C GLU A 54 -10.92 16.16 25.53
N LEU A 55 -10.82 16.99 24.49
CA LEU A 55 -11.94 17.81 24.04
C LEU A 55 -13.12 16.96 23.56
N SER A 56 -12.85 15.78 22.97
CA SER A 56 -13.91 14.84 22.57
C SER A 56 -14.72 14.27 23.74
N LYS A 57 -14.27 14.40 24.99
CA LYS A 57 -15.06 13.97 26.16
C LYS A 57 -16.16 14.98 26.51
N VAL A 58 -15.97 16.25 26.17
CA VAL A 58 -16.91 17.33 26.49
C VAL A 58 -17.88 17.51 25.32
N VAL A 59 -19.19 17.47 25.61
CA VAL A 59 -20.25 17.55 24.58
C VAL A 59 -20.15 18.86 23.78
N ASP A 60 -19.85 19.97 24.45
CA ASP A 60 -19.90 21.29 23.82
C ASP A 60 -18.83 21.46 22.73
N TYR A 61 -17.66 20.84 22.87
CA TYR A 61 -16.62 20.85 21.83
C TYR A 61 -16.87 19.87 20.68
N ARG A 62 -17.94 19.06 20.76
CA ARG A 62 -18.39 18.19 19.65
C ARG A 62 -19.50 18.83 18.82
N ARG A 63 -20.05 19.96 19.26
CA ARG A 63 -21.09 20.67 18.52
C ARG A 63 -20.49 21.30 17.27
N ALA A 64 -21.33 21.47 16.24
CA ALA A 64 -20.93 22.20 15.05
C ALA A 64 -20.60 23.66 15.40
N VAL A 65 -19.60 24.22 14.72
CA VAL A 65 -19.29 25.66 14.79
C VAL A 65 -20.44 26.45 14.17
N ASP A 66 -20.72 27.63 14.69
CA ASP A 66 -21.77 28.52 14.19
C ASP A 66 -21.54 28.86 12.71
N LEU A 67 -22.59 28.74 11.89
CA LEU A 67 -22.55 28.94 10.44
C LEU A 67 -22.35 30.42 10.04
N SER A 68 -22.53 31.35 10.96
CA SER A 68 -22.24 32.77 10.76
C SER A 68 -20.73 33.05 10.71
N VAL A 69 -19.90 32.20 11.32
CA VAL A 69 -18.45 32.34 11.29
C VAL A 69 -17.94 32.09 9.86
N GLY A 70 -17.31 33.11 9.27
CA GLY A 70 -16.75 33.04 7.93
C GLY A 70 -17.72 33.40 6.79
N ARG A 71 -18.94 33.87 7.09
CA ARG A 71 -19.83 34.41 6.07
C ARG A 71 -19.51 35.88 5.75
N PRO A 72 -19.43 36.27 4.46
CA PRO A 72 -19.08 37.63 4.05
C PRO A 72 -20.19 38.67 4.30
N ASP A 73 -21.46 38.27 4.38
CA ASP A 73 -22.62 39.20 4.39
C ASP A 73 -23.04 39.61 5.81
N GLY A 74 -22.05 39.81 6.69
CA GLY A 74 -22.18 39.87 8.14
C GLY A 74 -23.25 40.81 8.72
N GLY A 75 -24.11 40.25 9.57
CA GLY A 75 -24.89 41.00 10.57
C GLY A 75 -24.42 40.75 12.01
N ASP A 76 -23.88 39.56 12.31
CA ASP A 76 -23.58 39.10 13.68
C ASP A 76 -22.15 38.55 13.85
N GLY A 77 -21.26 38.84 12.90
CA GLY A 77 -19.94 38.19 12.79
C GLY A 77 -19.00 38.45 13.96
N GLU A 78 -19.00 39.64 14.55
CA GLU A 78 -18.11 39.97 15.67
C GLU A 78 -18.49 39.25 16.97
N ASP A 79 -19.79 39.16 17.28
CA ASP A 79 -20.29 38.45 18.47
C ASP A 79 -20.08 36.93 18.33
N ALA A 80 -20.29 36.38 17.13
CA ALA A 80 -20.00 34.98 16.83
C ALA A 80 -18.50 34.65 16.97
N LEU A 81 -17.61 35.53 16.49
CA LEU A 81 -16.16 35.37 16.67
C LEU A 81 -15.75 35.48 18.14
N ALA A 82 -16.31 36.41 18.91
CA ALA A 82 -16.04 36.54 20.34
C ALA A 82 -16.47 35.29 21.12
N LYS A 83 -17.65 34.74 20.81
CA LYS A 83 -18.14 33.48 21.38
C LYS A 83 -17.24 32.29 21.01
N LEU A 84 -16.82 32.21 19.74
CA LEU A 84 -15.91 31.16 19.29
C LEU A 84 -14.54 31.28 19.98
N GLN A 85 -13.99 32.49 20.12
CA GLN A 85 -12.75 32.72 20.84
C GLN A 85 -12.87 32.29 22.30
N ALA A 86 -13.96 32.64 22.99
CA ALA A 86 -14.21 32.19 24.36
C ALA A 86 -14.28 30.65 24.49
N GLN A 87 -14.86 29.97 23.49
CA GLN A 87 -14.86 28.50 23.43
C GLN A 87 -13.46 27.93 23.25
N ILE A 88 -12.65 28.54 22.38
CA ILE A 88 -11.25 28.15 22.14
C ILE A 88 -10.42 28.35 23.41
N ASP A 89 -10.54 29.49 24.06
CA ASP A 89 -9.80 29.80 25.29
C ASP A 89 -10.18 28.82 26.41
N GLY A 90 -11.48 28.54 26.58
CA GLY A 90 -11.96 27.54 27.52
C GLY A 90 -11.44 26.13 27.21
N ALA A 91 -11.34 25.77 25.92
CA ALA A 91 -10.78 24.49 25.50
C ALA A 91 -9.29 24.38 25.86
N PHE A 92 -8.51 25.44 25.64
CA PHE A 92 -7.10 25.47 26.01
C PHE A 92 -6.89 25.42 27.53
N GLU A 93 -7.68 26.13 28.32
CA GLU A 93 -7.60 26.06 29.78
C GLU A 93 -7.96 24.67 30.31
N ALA A 94 -9.04 24.06 29.79
CA ALA A 94 -9.41 22.69 30.15
C ALA A 94 -8.31 21.68 29.76
N ALA A 95 -7.74 21.82 28.56
CA ALA A 95 -6.67 20.96 28.09
C ALA A 95 -5.38 21.13 28.91
N ARG A 96 -5.05 22.36 29.32
CA ARG A 96 -3.86 22.67 30.13
C ARG A 96 -3.88 21.96 31.48
N GLY A 97 -5.06 21.78 32.08
CA GLY A 97 -5.21 21.02 33.32
C GLY A 97 -4.97 19.51 33.17
N GLN A 98 -5.19 18.95 31.97
CA GLN A 98 -5.14 17.50 31.73
C GLN A 98 -3.85 17.05 31.02
N ILE A 99 -3.32 17.87 30.11
CA ILE A 99 -2.13 17.57 29.31
C ILE A 99 -0.89 17.97 30.11
N THR A 100 -0.49 17.09 31.03
CA THR A 100 0.72 17.24 31.83
C THR A 100 1.92 16.53 31.20
N ALA A 101 3.14 16.86 31.63
CA ALA A 101 4.35 16.13 31.22
C ALA A 101 4.24 14.63 31.52
N ARG A 102 3.58 14.25 32.62
CA ARG A 102 3.33 12.85 32.96
C ARG A 102 2.37 12.20 31.97
N ALA A 103 1.26 12.87 31.63
CA ALA A 103 0.31 12.37 30.63
C ALA A 103 0.97 12.18 29.25
N VAL A 104 1.86 13.10 28.85
CA VAL A 104 2.64 12.97 27.61
C VAL A 104 3.57 11.74 27.68
N ALA A 105 4.27 11.53 28.80
CA ALA A 105 5.14 10.37 28.97
C ALA A 105 4.35 9.05 28.92
N ASP A 106 3.22 8.96 29.62
CA ASP A 106 2.35 7.78 29.61
C ASP A 106 1.79 7.51 28.21
N ARG A 107 1.41 8.57 27.48
CA ARG A 107 0.96 8.47 26.09
C ARG A 107 2.07 7.96 25.19
N LEU A 108 3.29 8.46 25.34
CA LEU A 108 4.43 8.01 24.55
C LEU A 108 4.72 6.52 24.80
N VAL A 109 4.68 6.05 26.05
CA VAL A 109 4.78 4.62 26.40
C VAL A 109 3.69 3.79 25.72
N ALA A 110 2.45 4.26 25.76
CA ALA A 110 1.34 3.59 25.09
C ALA A 110 1.55 3.52 23.57
N THR A 111 2.01 4.60 22.95
CA THR A 111 2.34 4.65 21.52
C THR A 111 3.46 3.68 21.15
N PHE A 112 4.53 3.60 21.96
CA PHE A 112 5.60 2.61 21.78
C PHE A 112 5.06 1.18 21.81
N ARG A 113 4.25 0.84 22.82
CA ARG A 113 3.64 -0.49 22.94
C ARG A 113 2.75 -0.80 21.75
N ALA A 114 1.90 0.14 21.34
CA ALA A 114 1.01 -0.03 20.19
C ALA A 114 1.81 -0.23 18.89
N HIS A 115 2.90 0.52 18.68
CA HIS A 115 3.77 0.34 17.53
C HIS A 115 4.41 -1.06 17.53
N ASN A 116 5.02 -1.46 18.65
CA ASN A 116 5.65 -2.77 18.78
C ASN A 116 4.64 -3.92 18.57
N ASN A 117 3.44 -3.80 19.11
CA ASN A 117 2.39 -4.80 18.95
C ASN A 117 1.93 -4.91 17.49
N ARG A 118 1.78 -3.77 16.77
CA ARG A 118 1.46 -3.78 15.34
C ARG A 118 2.56 -4.43 14.52
N ALA A 119 3.83 -4.17 14.86
CA ALA A 119 4.98 -4.78 14.18
C ALA A 119 5.15 -6.27 14.55
N LEU A 120 4.64 -6.71 15.70
CA LEU A 120 4.79 -8.08 16.18
C LEU A 120 4.04 -9.09 15.30
N GLY A 121 2.82 -8.75 14.84
CA GLY A 121 2.01 -9.64 13.99
C GLY A 121 2.75 -10.11 12.73
N PRO A 122 3.23 -9.19 11.87
CA PRO A 122 4.03 -9.53 10.69
C PRO A 122 5.31 -10.29 11.04
N ARG A 123 6.03 -9.89 12.11
CA ARG A 123 7.27 -10.57 12.54
C ARG A 123 7.02 -12.02 12.96
N MET A 124 5.93 -12.26 13.70
CA MET A 124 5.55 -13.61 14.10
C MET A 124 5.11 -14.48 12.93
N ALA A 125 4.57 -13.89 11.86
CA ALA A 125 4.25 -14.63 10.64
C ALA A 125 5.53 -15.15 9.96
N VAL A 126 6.56 -14.32 9.82
CA VAL A 126 7.87 -14.71 9.24
C VAL A 126 8.53 -15.82 10.06
N ILE A 127 8.57 -15.68 11.40
CA ILE A 127 9.16 -16.68 12.29
C ILE A 127 8.42 -18.02 12.21
N LYS A 128 7.08 -18.00 12.07
CA LYS A 128 6.29 -19.21 11.90
C LYS A 128 6.52 -19.86 10.54
N SER A 129 6.59 -19.09 9.46
CA SER A 129 6.91 -19.63 8.12
C SER A 129 8.30 -20.27 8.05
N GLU A 130 9.28 -19.75 8.80
CA GLU A 130 10.62 -20.37 8.89
C GLU A 130 10.58 -21.68 9.69
N LYS A 131 9.83 -21.74 10.79
CA LYS A 131 9.66 -22.99 11.56
C LYS A 131 8.91 -24.07 10.80
N ASP A 132 7.95 -23.69 9.97
CA ASP A 132 7.24 -24.63 9.09
C ASP A 132 8.15 -25.08 7.92
N ALA A 133 9.08 -24.23 7.46
CA ALA A 133 10.07 -24.60 6.44
C ALA A 133 11.18 -25.53 7.00
N ASP A 134 11.69 -25.27 8.20
CA ASP A 134 12.73 -26.07 8.85
C ASP A 134 12.18 -27.37 9.48
N GLY A 135 10.87 -27.44 9.73
CA GLY A 135 10.14 -28.63 10.18
C GLY A 135 9.65 -29.56 9.06
N ALA A 136 9.75 -29.14 7.79
CA ALA A 136 9.22 -29.88 6.63
C ALA A 136 10.25 -30.80 5.93
N SER A 137 11.32 -31.23 6.60
CA SER A 137 12.12 -32.38 6.12
C SER A 137 11.56 -33.75 6.58
N GLY A 138 10.49 -33.74 7.38
CA GLY A 138 9.81 -34.95 7.85
C GLY A 138 8.47 -35.16 7.16
N SER A 139 8.47 -35.91 6.05
CA SER A 139 7.40 -36.83 5.64
C SER A 139 5.96 -36.42 5.99
N SER A 140 5.28 -35.78 5.05
CA SER A 140 3.94 -36.27 4.68
C SER A 140 3.70 -36.01 3.20
N THR A 141 3.59 -37.11 2.46
CA THR A 141 2.93 -37.18 1.16
C THR A 141 1.46 -36.74 1.36
N LYS A 142 1.23 -35.43 1.45
CA LYS A 142 -0.11 -34.86 1.34
C LYS A 142 -0.53 -34.94 -0.13
N LYS A 143 -1.31 -35.98 -0.37
CA LYS A 143 -2.23 -36.18 -1.48
C LYS A 143 -2.90 -34.85 -1.90
N GLY A 144 -2.41 -34.23 -2.97
CA GLY A 144 -3.14 -33.27 -3.82
C GLY A 144 -3.80 -32.06 -3.13
N GLU A 145 -3.08 -31.32 -2.28
CA GLU A 145 -3.57 -30.01 -1.80
C GLU A 145 -3.43 -29.01 -2.96
N MET A 146 -4.53 -28.77 -3.69
CA MET A 146 -4.58 -27.76 -4.74
C MET A 146 -4.12 -26.43 -4.16
N VAL A 147 -3.00 -25.91 -4.67
CA VAL A 147 -2.45 -24.62 -4.29
C VAL A 147 -3.52 -23.56 -4.54
N ALA A 148 -4.04 -22.93 -3.48
CA ALA A 148 -5.10 -21.92 -3.60
C ALA A 148 -4.64 -20.80 -4.54
N VAL A 149 -5.37 -20.52 -5.62
CA VAL A 149 -4.96 -19.50 -6.61
C VAL A 149 -5.62 -18.14 -6.40
N VAL A 150 -6.58 -18.05 -5.48
CA VAL A 150 -7.30 -16.84 -5.07
C VAL A 150 -7.48 -16.80 -3.55
N GLY A 151 -7.85 -15.65 -3.01
CA GLY A 151 -8.10 -15.46 -1.58
C GLY A 151 -6.86 -15.03 -0.78
N PRO A 152 -7.00 -14.85 0.55
CA PRO A 152 -5.95 -14.27 1.38
C PRO A 152 -4.60 -15.02 1.31
N ALA A 153 -4.63 -16.35 1.30
CA ALA A 153 -3.42 -17.18 1.22
C ALA A 153 -2.72 -17.11 -0.15
N ALA A 154 -3.47 -16.82 -1.23
CA ALA A 154 -2.89 -16.57 -2.55
C ALA A 154 -2.28 -15.16 -2.63
N ALA A 155 -2.95 -14.16 -2.05
CA ALA A 155 -2.49 -12.78 -2.05
C ALA A 155 -1.13 -12.60 -1.35
N GLU A 156 -0.85 -13.35 -0.28
CA GLU A 156 0.45 -13.32 0.41
C GLU A 156 1.63 -13.74 -0.48
N ARG A 157 1.37 -14.48 -1.56
CA ARG A 157 2.38 -15.01 -2.50
C ARG A 157 2.53 -14.17 -3.77
N VAL A 158 1.89 -13.00 -3.82
CA VAL A 158 2.02 -12.06 -4.93
C VAL A 158 3.29 -11.22 -4.76
N TYR A 159 4.15 -11.29 -5.78
CA TYR A 159 5.35 -10.48 -6.01
C TYR A 159 5.27 -9.86 -7.41
N LEU A 160 6.19 -8.95 -7.75
CA LEU A 160 6.23 -8.35 -9.09
C LEU A 160 6.46 -9.38 -10.20
N SER A 161 7.18 -10.46 -9.92
CA SER A 161 7.43 -11.56 -10.85
C SER A 161 6.32 -12.62 -10.88
N THR A 162 5.24 -12.43 -10.12
CA THR A 162 4.15 -13.41 -10.07
C THR A 162 3.26 -13.28 -11.29
N ALA A 163 3.10 -14.38 -12.03
CA ALA A 163 2.14 -14.47 -13.12
C ALA A 163 0.70 -14.50 -12.59
N ILE A 164 -0.16 -13.67 -13.17
CA ILE A 164 -1.56 -13.51 -12.80
C ILE A 164 -2.46 -13.55 -14.04
N ARG A 165 -3.71 -13.95 -13.82
CA ARG A 165 -4.77 -13.97 -14.84
C ARG A 165 -6.12 -13.58 -14.23
N ALA A 166 -7.14 -13.39 -15.07
CA ALA A 166 -8.50 -13.34 -14.56
C ALA A 166 -8.88 -14.63 -13.83
N SER A 167 -9.59 -14.48 -12.71
CA SER A 167 -10.15 -15.60 -11.99
C SER A 167 -11.31 -16.25 -12.76
N THR A 168 -11.50 -17.55 -12.58
CA THR A 168 -12.70 -18.23 -13.07
C THR A 168 -13.91 -17.93 -12.17
N PRO A 169 -15.15 -18.16 -12.64
CA PRO A 169 -16.34 -18.07 -11.79
C PRO A 169 -16.26 -18.95 -10.53
N GLU A 170 -15.70 -20.15 -10.65
CA GLU A 170 -15.55 -21.11 -9.56
C GLU A 170 -14.54 -20.61 -8.52
N GLU A 171 -13.41 -20.08 -8.98
CA GLU A 171 -12.39 -19.46 -8.12
C GLU A 171 -13.00 -18.27 -7.35
N ARG A 172 -13.73 -17.38 -8.03
CA ARG A 172 -14.43 -16.28 -7.35
C ARG A 172 -15.41 -16.74 -6.29
N ALA A 173 -16.21 -17.76 -6.61
CA ALA A 173 -17.19 -18.31 -5.69
C ALA A 173 -16.54 -18.99 -4.47
N SER A 174 -15.29 -19.43 -4.59
CA SER A 174 -14.54 -20.06 -3.49
C SER A 174 -14.02 -19.06 -2.44
N VAL A 175 -13.98 -17.76 -2.76
CA VAL A 175 -13.49 -16.74 -1.84
C VAL A 175 -14.58 -16.37 -0.84
N VAL A 176 -14.35 -16.70 0.43
CA VAL A 176 -15.19 -16.24 1.54
C VAL A 176 -14.60 -14.93 2.08
N VAL A 177 -15.29 -13.81 1.83
CA VAL A 177 -14.91 -12.51 2.38
C VAL A 177 -15.60 -12.34 3.74
N PRO A 178 -14.87 -12.20 4.86
CA PRO A 178 -15.48 -11.95 6.16
C PRO A 178 -16.14 -10.57 6.20
N ASP A 179 -17.40 -10.50 6.63
CA ASP A 179 -18.20 -9.26 6.71
C ASP A 179 -17.71 -8.26 7.78
N ASP A 180 -16.78 -8.67 8.65
CA ASP A 180 -16.41 -7.92 9.85
C ASP A 180 -15.42 -6.76 9.59
N ARG A 181 -14.88 -6.64 8.38
CA ARG A 181 -13.89 -5.60 8.04
C ARG A 181 -14.08 -5.06 6.62
N PRO A 182 -14.05 -3.74 6.43
CA PRO A 182 -13.92 -3.18 5.09
C PRO A 182 -12.58 -3.63 4.49
N ARG A 183 -12.62 -4.37 3.38
CA ARG A 183 -11.46 -4.75 2.57
C ARG A 183 -11.50 -3.96 1.27
N GLY A 184 -10.31 -3.56 0.81
CA GLY A 184 -10.18 -2.75 -0.39
C GLY A 184 -8.91 -1.91 -0.34
N LEU A 185 -8.47 -1.46 -1.50
CA LEU A 185 -7.39 -0.49 -1.62
C LEU A 185 -8.02 0.89 -1.85
N THR A 186 -7.75 1.84 -0.95
CA THR A 186 -8.06 3.25 -1.22
C THR A 186 -7.02 3.80 -2.19
N VAL A 187 -7.35 3.79 -3.47
CA VAL A 187 -6.53 4.43 -4.51
C VAL A 187 -6.97 5.88 -4.61
N ARG A 188 -6.00 6.80 -4.68
CA ARG A 188 -6.30 8.22 -4.91
C ARG A 188 -7.07 8.37 -6.23
N GLU A 189 -8.18 9.10 -6.19
CA GLU A 189 -8.94 9.44 -7.40
C GLU A 189 -8.04 10.17 -8.41
N GLY A 190 -8.19 9.82 -9.69
CA GLY A 190 -7.38 10.34 -10.79
C GLY A 190 -6.73 9.26 -11.65
N PRO A 191 -5.72 9.64 -12.46
CA PRO A 191 -5.21 8.80 -13.56
C PRO A 191 -4.71 7.42 -13.13
N ALA A 192 -4.21 7.28 -11.90
CA ALA A 192 -3.73 6.01 -11.38
C ALA A 192 -4.86 4.99 -11.15
N CYS A 193 -6.01 5.43 -10.62
CA CYS A 193 -7.18 4.58 -10.41
C CYS A 193 -7.75 4.08 -11.75
N ASP A 194 -7.94 5.01 -12.70
CA ASP A 194 -8.48 4.69 -14.03
C ASP A 194 -7.58 3.71 -14.78
N SER A 195 -6.26 3.91 -14.70
CA SER A 195 -5.28 3.04 -15.33
C SER A 195 -5.28 1.63 -14.74
N LEU A 196 -5.38 1.51 -13.40
CA LEU A 196 -5.45 0.21 -12.71
C LEU A 196 -6.75 -0.53 -13.03
N LEU A 197 -7.88 0.17 -13.06
CA LEU A 197 -9.16 -0.39 -13.45
C LEU A 197 -9.19 -0.79 -14.93
N ALA A 198 -8.54 -0.03 -15.82
CA ALA A 198 -8.39 -0.38 -17.23
C ALA A 198 -7.56 -1.66 -17.41
N ALA A 199 -6.43 -1.79 -16.70
CA ALA A 199 -5.61 -3.01 -16.73
C ALA A 199 -6.37 -4.22 -16.18
N LEU A 200 -7.13 -4.07 -15.09
CA LEU A 200 -8.00 -5.11 -14.56
C LEU A 200 -9.13 -5.48 -15.54
N GLY A 201 -9.73 -4.49 -16.20
CA GLY A 201 -10.74 -4.69 -17.23
C GLY A 201 -10.22 -5.54 -18.38
N ARG A 202 -8.99 -5.29 -18.82
CA ARG A 202 -8.31 -6.06 -19.87
C ARG A 202 -8.05 -7.51 -19.48
N LEU A 203 -7.51 -7.73 -18.29
CA LEU A 203 -7.34 -9.08 -17.74
C LEU A 203 -8.67 -9.84 -17.72
N ARG A 204 -9.78 -9.17 -17.38
CA ARG A 204 -11.12 -9.79 -17.35
C ARG A 204 -11.72 -10.04 -18.73
N SER A 205 -11.39 -9.22 -19.73
CA SER A 205 -11.91 -9.38 -21.10
C SER A 205 -11.23 -10.49 -21.89
N ASP A 206 -9.99 -10.86 -21.52
CA ASP A 206 -9.24 -11.94 -22.16
C ASP A 206 -8.86 -13.02 -21.12
N PRO A 207 -9.65 -14.11 -21.02
CA PRO A 207 -9.38 -15.21 -20.10
C PRO A 207 -8.06 -15.96 -20.37
N GLY A 208 -7.50 -15.84 -21.58
CA GLY A 208 -6.22 -16.45 -21.94
C GLY A 208 -5.01 -15.58 -21.57
N LEU A 209 -5.24 -14.30 -21.22
CA LEU A 209 -4.19 -13.37 -20.87
C LEU A 209 -3.62 -13.68 -19.49
N SER A 210 -2.35 -14.05 -19.46
CA SER A 210 -1.54 -14.17 -18.25
C SER A 210 -0.36 -13.22 -18.35
N VAL A 211 -0.16 -12.41 -17.31
CA VAL A 211 0.93 -11.43 -17.26
C VAL A 211 1.59 -11.46 -15.89
N ASP A 212 2.86 -11.10 -15.82
CA ASP A 212 3.51 -10.84 -14.54
C ASP A 212 3.01 -9.51 -13.95
N VAL A 213 2.93 -9.42 -12.63
CA VAL A 213 2.47 -8.20 -11.94
C VAL A 213 3.27 -6.97 -12.38
N GLY A 214 4.60 -7.07 -12.48
CA GLY A 214 5.46 -5.96 -12.93
C GLY A 214 5.16 -5.52 -14.37
N SER A 215 4.69 -6.44 -15.21
CA SER A 215 4.34 -6.19 -16.61
C SER A 215 2.93 -5.63 -16.81
N MET A 216 2.11 -5.56 -15.75
CA MET A 216 0.76 -4.95 -15.82
C MET A 216 0.78 -3.50 -16.29
N ARG A 217 1.90 -2.78 -16.10
CA ARG A 217 2.08 -1.40 -16.58
C ARG A 217 1.82 -1.28 -18.08
N SER A 218 2.21 -2.28 -18.87
CA SER A 218 1.97 -2.30 -20.31
C SER A 218 0.48 -2.31 -20.64
N LEU A 219 -0.34 -2.97 -19.81
CA LEU A 219 -1.80 -3.01 -19.97
C LEU A 219 -2.49 -1.67 -19.64
N MET A 220 -1.82 -0.80 -18.89
CA MET A 220 -2.33 0.51 -18.50
C MET A 220 -2.25 1.55 -19.63
N HIS A 221 -1.32 1.38 -20.57
CA HIS A 221 -1.04 2.37 -21.63
C HIS A 221 -1.80 2.14 -22.94
N GLU A 222 -2.26 0.93 -23.20
CA GLU A 222 -2.83 0.56 -24.51
C GLU A 222 -4.26 1.10 -24.75
N ASN A 223 -4.87 1.78 -23.78
CA ASN A 223 -6.16 2.49 -23.96
C ASN A 223 -6.00 4.01 -24.25
N GLY A 224 -4.78 4.54 -24.33
CA GLY A 224 -4.53 5.94 -24.72
C GLY A 224 -4.68 6.24 -26.22
N GLY A 225 -5.08 5.25 -27.02
CA GLY A 225 -5.18 5.34 -28.48
C GLY A 225 -6.58 5.65 -28.99
N LYS A 226 -7.17 6.78 -28.57
CA LYS A 226 -8.12 7.55 -29.39
C LYS A 226 -7.91 9.02 -29.06
N ASN A 227 -6.94 9.62 -29.76
CA ASN A 227 -6.96 11.05 -30.01
C ASN A 227 -8.29 11.35 -30.70
N VAL A 228 -9.16 12.08 -30.02
CA VAL A 228 -10.23 12.82 -30.66
C VAL A 228 -9.55 13.99 -31.35
N ASP A 229 -9.81 14.12 -32.63
CA ASP A 229 -9.26 15.11 -33.55
C ASP A 229 -9.45 16.56 -33.05
N GLY A 230 -8.46 17.41 -33.38
CA GLY A 230 -8.64 18.85 -33.53
C GLY A 230 -7.78 19.70 -32.59
N GLU A 231 -6.57 20.04 -33.01
CA GLU A 231 -6.27 21.41 -33.49
C GLU A 231 -4.80 21.49 -33.93
N ASP A 232 -4.62 21.98 -35.15
CA ASP A 232 -3.37 22.16 -35.85
C ASP A 232 -2.45 23.15 -35.11
N GLY A 233 -1.18 22.75 -34.97
CA GLY A 233 -0.12 23.59 -34.44
C GLY A 233 1.21 22.93 -34.74
N GLU A 234 1.76 23.24 -35.92
CA GLU A 234 3.15 22.99 -36.28
C GLU A 234 4.05 23.68 -35.23
N ASP A 235 5.00 22.93 -34.65
CA ASP A 235 6.40 23.34 -34.46
C ASP A 235 7.12 22.54 -33.35
N GLU A 236 8.42 22.36 -33.59
CA GLU A 236 9.52 21.99 -32.69
C GLU A 236 9.89 20.51 -32.49
N GLU A 237 10.99 20.19 -33.18
CA GLU A 237 11.99 19.16 -32.97
C GLU A 237 12.34 18.85 -31.50
N GLY A 238 12.61 17.57 -31.22
CA GLY A 238 13.69 17.21 -30.30
C GLY A 238 13.33 16.94 -28.83
N GLY A 239 12.06 16.77 -28.46
CA GLY A 239 11.69 16.31 -27.13
C GLY A 239 11.35 14.82 -27.10
N LYS A 240 12.12 13.99 -26.39
CA LYS A 240 11.65 12.68 -25.91
C LYS A 240 10.33 12.93 -25.17
N ARG A 241 9.19 12.63 -25.81
CA ARG A 241 7.89 12.65 -25.14
C ARG A 241 8.00 11.69 -23.97
N ASP A 242 8.00 12.24 -22.76
CA ASP A 242 7.94 11.51 -21.51
C ASP A 242 6.60 10.76 -21.55
N THR A 243 6.64 9.51 -22.03
CA THR A 243 5.46 8.66 -22.17
C THR A 243 4.88 8.49 -20.78
N GLY A 244 3.70 9.06 -20.61
CA GLY A 244 3.07 9.37 -19.32
C GLY A 244 3.42 8.38 -18.22
N ARG A 245 4.16 8.84 -17.22
CA ARG A 245 4.24 8.16 -15.93
C ARG A 245 2.80 8.02 -15.41
N THR A 246 2.18 6.86 -15.63
CA THR A 246 1.08 6.41 -14.77
C THR A 246 1.60 6.60 -13.36
N GLY A 247 0.99 7.47 -12.55
CA GLY A 247 1.42 7.77 -11.17
C GLY A 247 1.30 6.58 -10.20
N CYS A 248 1.33 5.35 -10.74
CA CYS A 248 1.31 4.08 -10.03
C CYS A 248 2.75 3.61 -9.88
N ASP A 249 3.31 3.65 -8.68
CA ASP A 249 4.59 3.00 -8.38
C ASP A 249 4.41 1.48 -8.20
N ASP A 250 5.51 0.75 -8.06
CA ASP A 250 5.49 -0.72 -7.95
C ASP A 250 4.76 -1.18 -6.68
N LEU A 251 4.81 -0.37 -5.61
CA LEU A 251 4.11 -0.64 -4.37
C LEU A 251 2.60 -0.56 -4.54
N THR A 252 2.12 0.48 -5.24
CA THR A 252 0.69 0.67 -5.56
C THR A 252 0.19 -0.47 -6.43
N LEU A 253 0.97 -0.86 -7.44
CA LEU A 253 0.64 -1.97 -8.33
C LEU A 253 0.57 -3.31 -7.57
N LEU A 254 1.56 -3.58 -6.73
CA LEU A 254 1.61 -4.79 -5.92
C LEU A 254 0.46 -4.85 -4.91
N ALA A 255 0.16 -3.73 -4.23
CA ALA A 255 -0.95 -3.64 -3.29
C ALA A 255 -2.31 -3.82 -3.99
N PHE A 256 -2.45 -3.27 -5.21
CA PHE A 256 -3.64 -3.42 -6.03
C PHE A 256 -3.86 -4.89 -6.42
N VAL A 257 -2.85 -5.55 -6.99
CA VAL A 257 -2.98 -6.96 -7.38
C VAL A 257 -3.24 -7.86 -6.18
N ARG A 258 -2.56 -7.63 -5.04
CA ARG A 258 -2.84 -8.37 -3.81
C ARG A 258 -4.30 -8.25 -3.39
N CYS A 259 -4.84 -7.04 -3.40
CA CYS A 259 -6.25 -6.81 -3.11
C CYS A 259 -7.16 -7.54 -4.12
N CYS A 260 -6.83 -7.52 -5.41
CA CYS A 260 -7.59 -8.22 -6.44
C CYS A 260 -7.55 -9.75 -6.26
N VAL A 261 -6.40 -10.32 -5.90
CA VAL A 261 -6.26 -11.76 -5.64
C VAL A 261 -7.00 -12.16 -4.37
N GLU A 262 -6.88 -11.36 -3.32
CA GLU A 262 -7.56 -11.56 -2.04
C GLU A 262 -9.08 -11.55 -2.18
N MET A 263 -9.62 -10.63 -3.00
CA MET A 263 -11.05 -10.51 -3.30
C MET A 263 -11.51 -11.46 -4.43
N GLY A 264 -10.59 -12.26 -4.98
CA GLY A 264 -10.88 -13.21 -6.05
C GLY A 264 -11.11 -12.60 -7.43
N ALA A 265 -10.86 -11.31 -7.66
CA ALA A 265 -10.98 -10.70 -9.00
C ALA A 265 -9.88 -11.18 -9.97
N VAL A 266 -8.71 -11.53 -9.44
CA VAL A 266 -7.53 -12.02 -10.17
C VAL A 266 -7.08 -13.33 -9.51
N ALA A 267 -6.51 -14.25 -10.28
CA ALA A 267 -5.94 -15.49 -9.79
C ALA A 267 -4.46 -15.60 -10.14
N LEU A 268 -3.71 -16.33 -9.32
CA LEU A 268 -2.34 -16.73 -9.65
C LEU A 268 -2.38 -17.70 -10.82
N SER A 269 -1.56 -17.47 -11.84
CA SER A 269 -1.34 -18.45 -12.89
C SER A 269 -0.44 -19.55 -12.33
N THR A 270 -1.02 -20.70 -11.98
CA THR A 270 -0.23 -21.91 -11.83
C THR A 270 0.32 -22.25 -13.21
N MET A 271 1.66 -22.27 -13.36
CA MET A 271 2.28 -22.89 -14.52
C MET A 271 1.58 -24.25 -14.76
N PRO A 272 1.11 -24.56 -15.97
CA PRO A 272 0.59 -25.89 -16.23
C PRO A 272 1.69 -26.87 -15.82
N ALA A 273 1.35 -27.79 -14.91
CA ALA A 273 2.23 -28.91 -14.59
C ALA A 273 2.67 -29.49 -15.93
N GLU A 274 3.99 -29.52 -16.18
CA GLU A 274 4.55 -30.08 -17.41
C GLU A 274 3.81 -31.39 -17.69
N SER A 275 3.09 -31.43 -18.81
CA SER A 275 2.36 -32.62 -19.22
C SER A 275 3.39 -33.74 -19.31
N GLY A 276 3.33 -34.68 -18.36
CA GLY A 276 4.21 -35.83 -18.32
C GLY A 276 4.28 -36.44 -19.70
N PHE A 277 5.49 -36.44 -20.25
CA PHE A 277 5.81 -37.06 -21.53
C PHE A 277 5.57 -38.56 -21.38
N ALA A 278 4.32 -38.99 -21.59
CA ALA A 278 3.95 -40.39 -21.67
C ALA A 278 4.61 -40.93 -22.95
N GLY A 279 5.77 -41.55 -22.77
CA GLY A 279 6.46 -42.28 -23.81
C GLY A 279 5.50 -43.29 -24.42
N LYS A 280 5.11 -43.07 -25.68
CA LYS A 280 4.68 -44.15 -26.55
C LYS A 280 5.89 -45.05 -26.76
N MET A 281 5.96 -46.15 -26.03
CA MET A 281 6.66 -47.32 -26.54
C MET A 281 5.89 -47.75 -27.79
N ALA A 282 6.53 -47.60 -28.95
CA ALA A 282 6.06 -48.20 -30.18
C ALA A 282 6.46 -49.67 -30.13
N ASP A 283 5.48 -50.55 -30.25
CA ASP A 283 5.69 -51.90 -30.76
C ASP A 283 6.24 -51.80 -32.20
N GLY A 284 7.32 -52.54 -32.45
CA GLY A 284 7.99 -52.66 -33.75
C GLY A 284 9.30 -53.41 -33.61
#